data_AF-A0A5C6D5F0-F1
#
_entry.id   AF-A0A5C6D5F0-F1
#
_cell.length_a   1.000
_cell.length_b   1.000
_cell.length_c   1.000
_cell.angle_alpha   90.00
_cell.angle_beta   90.00
_cell.angle_gamma   90.00
#
_symmetry.space_group_name_H-M   'P 1'
#
loop_
_entity.id
_entity.type
_entity.pdbx_description
1 polymer ?
#
loop_
_entity_poly.entity_id
_entity_poly.type
_entity_poly.pdbx_seq_one_letter_code
_entity_poly.pdbx_strand_id
1 'polypeptide(L)'
;MSTSTQTTSQSGQTLSGYYGKYRGLVSNNSDPNNLGRIKARVRELLGDVVTGWALPCAPYAGDGEGQFTVPPVGAGVWIEFESGDLSRPIWSGCWWGENQVPEDNEGTGATPPLKIIRSETGLMVTMDDDSHMITVSDSNGSNMLEIKVQQGQITVKSATKAIVEAPQIELVESAPHPVVFGDNLLQYLNQLVTTFNAHIHPGELAAGFIPVTPAPPVAPFPPATPSLLSMRVKTG
;
A
#
# COMPACT_ATOMS: atom_id res chain seq x y z
N MET A 1 -29.54 -83.30 17.95
CA MET A 1 -29.40 -81.91 18.44
C MET A 1 -28.44 -81.22 17.50
N SER A 2 -28.98 -80.38 16.62
CA SER A 2 -28.23 -79.67 15.59
C SER A 2 -27.65 -78.39 16.22
N THR A 3 -26.33 -78.35 16.41
CA THR A 3 -25.62 -77.13 16.81
C THR A 3 -25.22 -76.37 15.56
N SER A 4 -26.00 -75.34 15.26
CA SER A 4 -25.73 -74.34 14.23
C SER A 4 -24.60 -73.40 14.70
N THR A 5 -23.41 -73.56 14.14
CA THR A 5 -22.34 -72.55 14.25
C THR A 5 -22.66 -71.43 13.26
N GLN A 6 -23.15 -70.29 13.77
CA GLN A 6 -23.25 -69.05 12.98
C GLN A 6 -21.85 -68.45 12.83
N THR A 7 -21.36 -68.43 11.60
CA THR A 7 -20.15 -67.73 11.17
C THR A 7 -20.53 -66.35 10.63
N THR A 8 -20.12 -65.31 11.36
CA THR A 8 -19.58 -64.01 10.92
C THR A 8 -20.34 -63.14 9.90
N SER A 9 -20.61 -61.89 10.27
CA SER A 9 -20.14 -60.69 9.53
C SER A 9 -20.43 -59.41 10.32
N GLN A 10 -19.48 -58.98 11.17
CA GLN A 10 -19.37 -57.56 11.45
C GLN A 10 -18.57 -56.93 10.30
N SER A 11 -19.28 -56.32 9.36
CA SER A 11 -18.70 -55.43 8.37
C SER A 11 -18.32 -54.11 9.04
N GLY A 12 -17.11 -54.04 9.60
CA GLY A 12 -16.47 -52.76 9.87
C GLY A 12 -16.04 -52.13 8.55
N GLN A 13 -16.93 -51.37 7.90
CA GLN A 13 -16.52 -50.44 6.85
C GLN A 13 -15.65 -49.38 7.52
N THR A 14 -14.33 -49.54 7.44
CA THR A 14 -13.40 -48.43 7.54
C THR A 14 -13.72 -47.49 6.38
N LEU A 15 -14.53 -46.45 6.63
CA LEU A 15 -14.63 -45.30 5.73
C LEU A 15 -13.21 -44.72 5.63
N SER A 16 -12.47 -45.09 4.59
CA SER A 16 -11.14 -44.53 4.34
C SER A 16 -11.29 -43.11 3.79
N GLY A 17 -11.57 -42.16 4.68
CA GLY A 17 -11.57 -40.74 4.34
C GLY A 17 -10.15 -40.22 4.18
N TYR A 18 -9.98 -39.24 3.29
CA TYR A 18 -8.69 -38.60 3.03
C TYR A 18 -8.46 -37.43 3.97
N TYR A 19 -8.19 -37.75 5.24
CA TYR A 19 -7.94 -36.76 6.29
C TYR A 19 -6.47 -36.34 6.29
N GLY A 20 -6.16 -35.23 5.62
CA GLY A 20 -4.80 -34.69 5.56
C GLY A 20 -4.70 -33.44 4.70
N LYS A 21 -3.53 -32.77 4.76
CA LYS A 21 -3.15 -31.67 3.86
C LYS A 21 -2.28 -32.21 2.73
N TYR A 22 -2.67 -31.94 1.51
CA TYR A 22 -1.96 -32.40 0.31
C TYR A 22 -1.42 -31.22 -0.48
N ARG A 23 -0.20 -31.33 -1.03
CA ARG A 23 0.34 -30.27 -1.88
C ARG A 23 -0.39 -30.24 -3.21
N GLY A 24 -0.94 -29.08 -3.55
CA GLY A 24 -1.54 -28.78 -4.83
C GLY A 24 -0.81 -27.67 -5.57
N LEU A 25 -0.93 -27.68 -6.89
CA LEU A 25 -0.62 -26.54 -7.75
C LEU A 25 -1.90 -26.00 -8.37
N VAL A 26 -2.14 -24.70 -8.27
CA VAL A 26 -3.32 -24.06 -8.88
C VAL A 26 -3.31 -24.30 -10.39
N SER A 27 -4.43 -24.79 -10.90
CA SER A 27 -4.66 -25.04 -12.33
C SER A 27 -5.66 -24.08 -12.96
N ASN A 28 -6.58 -23.54 -12.15
CA ASN A 28 -7.57 -22.56 -12.58
C ASN A 28 -8.07 -21.77 -11.36
N ASN A 29 -8.15 -20.45 -11.46
CA ASN A 29 -8.70 -19.55 -10.45
C ASN A 29 -9.83 -18.64 -10.98
N SER A 30 -10.28 -18.87 -12.22
CA SER A 30 -11.42 -18.17 -12.84
C SER A 30 -12.74 -18.79 -12.37
N ASP A 31 -13.06 -18.60 -11.09
CA ASP A 31 -14.28 -19.12 -10.47
C ASP A 31 -15.54 -18.48 -11.06
N PRO A 32 -16.45 -19.23 -11.72
CA PRO A 32 -17.67 -18.67 -12.30
C PRO A 32 -18.62 -18.06 -11.27
N ASN A 33 -18.50 -18.42 -9.99
CA ASN A 33 -19.36 -17.90 -8.92
C ASN A 33 -18.67 -16.80 -8.10
N ASN A 34 -17.43 -16.43 -8.40
CA ASN A 34 -16.67 -15.40 -7.68
C ASN A 34 -16.56 -15.65 -6.16
N LEU A 35 -16.47 -16.91 -5.73
CA LEU A 35 -16.36 -17.30 -4.31
C LEU A 35 -14.90 -17.49 -3.86
N GLY A 36 -13.93 -17.11 -4.70
CA GLY A 36 -12.51 -17.34 -4.44
C GLY A 36 -12.10 -18.81 -4.54
N ARG A 37 -12.85 -19.62 -5.28
CA ARG A 37 -12.53 -21.03 -5.49
C ARG A 37 -11.41 -21.22 -6.50
N ILE A 38 -10.67 -22.30 -6.33
CA ILE A 38 -9.65 -22.73 -7.31
C ILE A 38 -9.88 -24.18 -7.73
N LYS A 39 -9.28 -24.59 -8.84
CA LYS A 39 -8.99 -26.00 -9.11
C LYS A 39 -7.50 -26.22 -8.97
N ALA A 40 -7.09 -27.33 -8.36
CA ALA A 40 -5.68 -27.66 -8.19
C ALA A 40 -5.34 -29.05 -8.73
N ARG A 41 -4.08 -29.25 -9.08
CA ARG A 41 -3.50 -30.58 -9.34
C ARG A 41 -2.88 -31.10 -8.06
N VAL A 42 -3.42 -32.21 -7.54
CA VAL A 42 -2.92 -32.88 -6.33
C VAL A 42 -2.36 -34.24 -6.74
N ARG A 43 -1.11 -34.26 -7.21
CA ARG A 43 -0.53 -35.45 -7.87
C ARG A 43 -0.48 -36.68 -6.98
N GLU A 44 -0.19 -36.48 -5.69
CA GLU A 44 -0.09 -37.56 -4.70
C GLU A 44 -1.39 -38.36 -4.56
N LEU A 45 -2.54 -37.72 -4.83
CA LEU A 45 -3.85 -38.31 -4.56
C LEU A 45 -4.68 -38.57 -5.82
N LEU A 46 -4.62 -37.65 -6.79
CA LEU A 46 -5.47 -37.64 -7.99
C LEU A 46 -4.69 -37.89 -9.28
N GLY A 47 -3.36 -38.04 -9.21
CA GLY A 47 -2.50 -38.11 -10.40
C GLY A 47 -2.65 -36.87 -11.29
N ASP A 48 -3.08 -37.07 -12.54
CA ASP A 48 -3.26 -35.98 -13.52
C ASP A 48 -4.64 -35.32 -13.46
N VAL A 49 -5.57 -35.87 -12.67
CA VAL A 49 -6.92 -35.32 -12.50
C VAL A 49 -6.87 -34.07 -11.62
N VAL A 50 -7.52 -33.00 -12.08
CA VAL A 50 -7.69 -31.78 -11.29
C VAL A 50 -8.86 -31.94 -10.33
N THR A 51 -8.80 -31.27 -9.19
CA THR A 51 -9.89 -31.23 -8.23
C THR A 51 -11.16 -30.62 -8.83
N GLY A 52 -12.30 -30.82 -8.14
CA GLY A 52 -13.43 -29.90 -8.23
C GLY A 52 -13.04 -28.48 -7.78
N TRP A 53 -14.01 -27.56 -7.79
CA TRP A 53 -13.80 -26.21 -7.25
C TRP A 53 -13.59 -26.26 -5.74
N ALA A 54 -12.38 -25.99 -5.29
CA ALA A 54 -11.99 -25.98 -3.89
C ALA A 54 -12.40 -24.66 -3.23
N LEU A 55 -13.17 -24.73 -2.14
CA LEU A 55 -13.55 -23.55 -1.36
C LEU A 55 -12.37 -22.99 -0.55
N PRO A 56 -12.26 -21.66 -0.38
CA PRO A 56 -11.22 -21.06 0.44
C PRO A 56 -11.48 -21.29 1.93
N CYS A 57 -10.47 -21.77 2.64
CA CYS A 57 -10.36 -21.64 4.09
C CYS A 57 -9.67 -20.30 4.39
N ALA A 58 -10.39 -19.20 4.17
CA ALA A 58 -9.87 -17.85 4.33
C ALA A 58 -9.67 -17.50 5.81
N PRO A 59 -8.64 -16.70 6.16
CA PRO A 59 -8.38 -16.29 7.55
C PRO A 59 -9.45 -15.34 8.10
N TYR A 60 -10.13 -14.59 7.22
CA TYR A 60 -11.23 -13.70 7.56
C TYR A 60 -12.20 -13.62 6.39
N ALA A 61 -13.49 -13.86 6.63
CA ALA A 61 -14.56 -13.79 5.64
C ALA A 61 -15.93 -13.52 6.32
N GLY A 62 -16.80 -12.79 5.64
CA GLY A 62 -18.16 -12.46 6.05
C GLY A 62 -18.94 -11.80 4.90
N ASP A 63 -20.19 -11.41 5.13
CA ASP A 63 -20.98 -10.67 4.15
C ASP A 63 -20.41 -9.25 3.99
N GLY A 64 -19.76 -8.97 2.86
CA GLY A 64 -19.10 -7.69 2.57
C GLY A 64 -17.73 -7.49 3.22
N GLU A 65 -17.20 -8.48 3.94
CA GLU A 65 -15.98 -8.35 4.75
C GLU A 65 -15.02 -9.52 4.52
N GLY A 66 -13.70 -9.29 4.59
CA GLY A 66 -12.74 -10.39 4.56
C GLY A 66 -11.37 -10.09 3.95
N GLN A 67 -10.52 -11.11 3.97
CA GLN A 67 -9.27 -11.16 3.20
C GLN A 67 -9.49 -11.99 1.93
N PHE A 68 -9.81 -11.30 0.82
CA PHE A 68 -10.03 -11.95 -0.48
C PHE A 68 -8.75 -11.95 -1.32
N THR A 69 -7.90 -12.95 -1.11
CA THR A 69 -6.62 -13.10 -1.83
C THR A 69 -6.53 -14.48 -2.48
N VAL A 70 -6.94 -14.56 -3.74
CA VAL A 70 -6.99 -15.82 -4.50
C VAL A 70 -5.64 -16.09 -5.15
N PRO A 71 -5.00 -17.24 -4.91
CA PRO A 71 -3.69 -17.52 -5.49
C PRO A 71 -3.71 -17.60 -7.03
N PRO A 72 -2.63 -17.17 -7.72
CA PRO A 72 -2.54 -17.24 -9.17
C PRO A 72 -2.37 -18.68 -9.67
N VAL A 73 -2.66 -18.92 -10.95
CA VAL A 73 -2.39 -20.21 -11.61
C VAL A 73 -0.90 -20.55 -11.50
N GLY A 74 -0.60 -21.79 -11.12
CA GLY A 74 0.76 -22.26 -10.84
C GLY A 74 1.21 -22.08 -9.39
N ALA A 75 0.49 -21.34 -8.55
CA ALA A 75 0.85 -21.18 -7.14
C ALA A 75 0.75 -22.51 -6.36
N GLY A 76 1.62 -22.66 -5.37
CA GLY A 76 1.59 -23.75 -4.42
C GLY A 76 0.53 -23.53 -3.35
N VAL A 77 -0.41 -24.48 -3.21
CA VAL A 77 -1.51 -24.43 -2.23
C VAL A 77 -1.58 -25.73 -1.44
N TRP A 78 -2.11 -25.67 -0.21
CA TRP A 78 -2.52 -26.87 0.51
C TRP A 78 -3.99 -27.17 0.20
N ILE A 79 -4.25 -28.41 -0.19
CA ILE A 79 -5.59 -28.93 -0.46
C ILE A 79 -6.00 -29.89 0.64
N GLU A 80 -7.24 -29.76 1.09
CA GLU A 80 -7.91 -30.64 2.03
C GLU A 80 -9.28 -31.00 1.48
N PHE A 81 -9.95 -31.94 2.14
CA PHE A 81 -11.23 -32.46 1.70
C PHE A 81 -12.20 -32.48 2.86
N GLU A 82 -13.34 -31.78 2.73
CA GLU A 82 -14.32 -31.71 3.80
C GLU A 82 -14.81 -33.11 4.16
N SER A 83 -14.73 -33.46 5.44
CA SER A 83 -15.06 -34.81 5.93
C SER A 83 -14.29 -35.94 5.24
N GLY A 84 -13.16 -35.65 4.60
CA GLY A 84 -12.35 -36.62 3.86
C GLY A 84 -12.88 -37.00 2.48
N ASP A 85 -13.88 -36.27 1.96
CA ASP A 85 -14.53 -36.54 0.67
C ASP A 85 -13.84 -35.79 -0.48
N LEU A 86 -13.24 -36.54 -1.42
CA LEU A 86 -12.55 -36.00 -2.60
C LEU A 86 -13.42 -35.08 -3.48
N SER A 87 -14.74 -35.22 -3.42
CA SER A 87 -15.68 -34.38 -4.18
C SER A 87 -15.89 -32.99 -3.56
N ARG A 88 -15.44 -32.78 -2.31
CA ARG A 88 -15.57 -31.54 -1.54
C ARG A 88 -14.21 -30.95 -1.17
N PRO A 89 -13.41 -30.50 -2.15
CA PRO A 89 -12.11 -29.93 -1.87
C PRO A 89 -12.25 -28.55 -1.20
N ILE A 90 -11.28 -28.22 -0.34
CA ILE A 90 -10.99 -26.88 0.17
C ILE A 90 -9.51 -26.58 -0.01
N TRP A 91 -9.14 -25.31 -0.03
CA TRP A 91 -7.74 -24.89 -0.02
C TRP A 91 -7.44 -24.02 1.20
N SER A 92 -6.28 -24.23 1.83
CA SER A 92 -5.87 -23.51 3.04
C SER A 92 -4.44 -23.00 2.95
N GLY A 93 -4.31 -21.68 2.73
CA GLY A 93 -3.00 -21.04 2.60
C GLY A 93 -2.19 -21.51 1.38
N CYS A 94 -0.98 -20.98 1.28
CA CYS A 94 -0.05 -21.25 0.20
C CYS A 94 1.29 -21.74 0.75
N TRP A 95 2.10 -22.30 -0.14
CA TRP A 95 3.50 -22.62 0.15
C TRP A 95 4.38 -22.04 -0.96
N TRP A 96 5.59 -21.64 -0.59
CA TRP A 96 6.61 -21.21 -1.53
C TRP A 96 7.48 -22.39 -1.95
N GLY A 97 7.73 -22.51 -3.24
CA GLY A 97 8.84 -23.30 -3.78
C GLY A 97 10.19 -22.59 -3.63
N GLU A 98 11.23 -23.22 -4.16
CA GLU A 98 12.56 -22.62 -4.22
C GLU A 98 12.52 -21.27 -4.96
N ASN A 99 13.11 -20.24 -4.35
CA ASN A 99 13.19 -18.88 -4.90
C ASN A 99 11.84 -18.22 -5.21
N GLN A 100 10.76 -18.62 -4.52
CA GLN A 100 9.42 -18.05 -4.72
C GLN A 100 8.99 -17.10 -3.59
N VAL A 101 9.79 -16.95 -2.53
CA VAL A 101 9.49 -15.98 -1.46
C VAL A 101 9.42 -14.57 -2.05
N PRO A 102 8.53 -13.69 -1.54
CA PRO A 102 8.45 -12.33 -2.04
C PRO A 102 9.77 -11.59 -1.77
N GLU A 103 10.11 -10.68 -2.68
CA GLU A 103 11.27 -9.79 -2.57
C GLU A 103 10.78 -8.36 -2.39
N ASP A 104 11.57 -7.53 -1.72
CA ASP A 104 11.32 -6.11 -1.58
C ASP A 104 11.69 -5.32 -2.86
N ASN A 105 11.69 -4.00 -2.79
CA ASN A 105 12.08 -3.14 -3.90
C ASN A 105 13.57 -3.23 -4.29
N GLU A 106 14.42 -3.79 -3.41
CA GLU A 106 15.85 -3.95 -3.64
C GLU A 106 16.20 -5.34 -4.19
N GLY A 107 15.21 -6.24 -4.31
CA GLY A 107 15.41 -7.63 -4.71
C GLY A 107 15.85 -8.51 -3.54
N THR A 108 15.69 -8.05 -2.30
CA THR A 108 15.99 -8.83 -1.10
C THR A 108 14.79 -9.71 -0.77
N GLY A 109 14.97 -11.03 -0.79
CA GLY A 109 13.94 -11.98 -0.41
C GLY A 109 13.51 -11.83 1.05
N ALA A 110 12.25 -12.11 1.34
CA ALA A 110 11.71 -12.08 2.70
C ALA A 110 12.52 -12.97 3.66
N THR A 111 12.74 -12.45 4.86
CA THR A 111 13.47 -13.11 5.96
C THR A 111 12.70 -12.89 7.27
N PRO A 112 13.07 -13.53 8.40
CA PRO A 112 12.40 -13.27 9.68
C PRO A 112 12.29 -11.76 10.06
N PRO A 113 13.33 -10.92 9.90
CA PRO A 113 13.20 -9.48 10.13
C PRO A 113 12.43 -8.75 9.02
N LEU A 114 12.53 -9.20 7.75
CA LEU A 114 11.89 -8.58 6.59
C LEU A 114 10.58 -9.28 6.18
N LYS A 115 9.46 -8.71 6.60
CA LYS A 115 8.10 -9.24 6.32
C LYS A 115 7.50 -8.50 5.12
N ILE A 116 7.02 -9.25 4.13
CA ILE A 116 6.53 -8.67 2.88
C ILE A 116 5.17 -9.28 2.51
N ILE A 117 4.21 -8.43 2.21
CA ILE A 117 3.00 -8.76 1.45
C ILE A 117 3.20 -8.18 0.06
N ARG A 118 3.21 -9.02 -0.98
CA ARG A 118 3.47 -8.61 -2.37
C ARG A 118 2.43 -9.20 -3.32
N SER A 119 1.85 -8.38 -4.20
CA SER A 119 0.98 -8.83 -5.30
C SER A 119 1.77 -9.30 -6.52
N GLU A 120 1.11 -9.93 -7.48
CA GLU A 120 1.71 -10.42 -8.74
C GLU A 120 2.32 -9.29 -9.57
N THR A 121 1.78 -8.08 -9.46
CA THR A 121 2.28 -6.88 -10.16
C THR A 121 3.34 -6.13 -9.34
N GLY A 122 3.66 -6.60 -8.14
CA GLY A 122 4.68 -6.05 -7.26
C GLY A 122 4.21 -4.89 -6.38
N LEU A 123 2.90 -4.69 -6.19
CA LEU A 123 2.42 -3.80 -5.12
C LEU A 123 2.76 -4.46 -3.78
N MET A 124 3.28 -3.68 -2.83
CA MET A 124 3.79 -4.26 -1.61
C MET A 124 3.53 -3.45 -0.34
N VAL A 125 3.45 -4.19 0.77
CA VAL A 125 3.52 -3.70 2.14
C VAL A 125 4.65 -4.44 2.82
N THR A 126 5.62 -3.71 3.35
CA THR A 126 6.88 -4.23 3.87
C THR A 126 7.10 -3.72 5.29
N MET A 127 7.52 -4.61 6.19
CA MET A 127 8.00 -4.28 7.54
C MET A 127 9.39 -4.87 7.71
N ASP A 128 10.36 -4.01 8.00
CA ASP A 128 11.75 -4.38 8.25
C ASP A 128 12.10 -4.04 9.71
N ASP A 129 12.27 -5.09 10.52
CA ASP A 129 12.58 -4.95 11.94
C ASP A 129 14.03 -4.50 12.19
N ASP A 130 14.96 -4.79 11.28
CA ASP A 130 16.37 -4.43 11.45
C ASP A 130 16.58 -2.93 11.20
N SER A 131 15.95 -2.40 10.16
CA SER A 131 15.97 -0.96 9.86
C SER A 131 14.87 -0.17 10.59
N HIS A 132 13.93 -0.86 11.23
CA HIS A 132 12.72 -0.30 11.83
C HIS A 132 11.93 0.58 10.84
N MET A 133 11.68 0.03 9.66
CA MET A 133 10.97 0.69 8.58
C MET A 133 9.67 -0.02 8.22
N ILE A 134 8.63 0.78 7.93
CA ILE A 134 7.39 0.29 7.33
C ILE A 134 7.22 1.01 6.00
N THR A 135 7.00 0.26 4.93
CA THR A 135 6.88 0.79 3.57
C THR A 135 5.65 0.24 2.87
N VAL A 136 4.91 1.11 2.20
CA VAL A 136 3.88 0.74 1.22
C VAL A 136 4.32 1.30 -0.12
N SER A 137 4.52 0.44 -1.13
CA SER A 137 5.14 0.86 -2.40
C SER A 137 4.59 0.12 -3.61
N ASP A 138 4.81 0.72 -4.78
CA ASP A 138 4.74 0.03 -6.05
C ASP A 138 5.99 -0.82 -6.29
N SER A 139 6.01 -1.58 -7.40
CA SER A 139 7.05 -2.57 -7.69
C SER A 139 8.45 -1.99 -7.80
N ASN A 140 8.59 -0.71 -8.12
CA ASN A 140 9.88 -0.05 -8.35
C ASN A 140 10.21 1.04 -7.31
N GLY A 141 9.36 1.24 -6.30
CA GLY A 141 9.55 2.25 -5.25
C GLY A 141 9.50 3.69 -5.78
N SER A 142 8.88 3.91 -6.93
CA SER A 142 8.69 5.28 -7.45
C SER A 142 7.57 5.99 -6.73
N ASN A 143 6.56 5.23 -6.30
CA ASN A 143 5.47 5.70 -5.45
C ASN A 143 5.52 4.93 -4.13
N MET A 144 5.69 5.63 -3.02
CA MET A 144 5.81 5.00 -1.70
C MET A 144 5.33 5.89 -0.56
N LEU A 145 4.82 5.26 0.49
CA LEU A 145 4.74 5.78 1.84
C LEU A 145 5.77 5.02 2.69
N GLU A 146 6.59 5.74 3.45
CA GLU A 146 7.64 5.17 4.27
C GLU A 146 7.59 5.76 5.68
N ILE A 147 7.74 4.91 6.70
CA ILE A 147 7.88 5.31 8.10
C ILE A 147 9.23 4.79 8.59
N LYS A 148 10.14 5.71 8.92
CA LYS A 148 11.44 5.44 9.54
C LYS A 148 11.34 5.70 11.04
N VAL A 149 11.05 4.66 11.81
CA VAL A 149 10.66 4.78 13.22
C VAL A 149 11.78 5.40 14.05
N GLN A 150 13.02 4.92 13.92
CA GLN A 150 14.14 5.44 14.70
C GLN A 150 14.47 6.92 14.40
N GLN A 151 14.19 7.37 13.18
CA GLN A 151 14.41 8.75 12.76
C GLN A 151 13.22 9.67 13.07
N GLY A 152 12.09 9.10 13.51
CA GLY A 152 10.82 9.84 13.65
C GLY A 152 10.36 10.48 12.34
N GLN A 153 10.68 9.87 11.20
CA GLN A 153 10.42 10.44 9.87
C GLN A 153 9.33 9.65 9.14
N ILE A 154 8.40 10.36 8.50
CA ILE A 154 7.42 9.82 7.58
C ILE A 154 7.63 10.49 6.21
N THR A 155 7.73 9.70 5.15
CA THR A 155 7.93 10.16 3.78
C THR A 155 6.78 9.72 2.89
N VAL A 156 6.17 10.67 2.18
CA VAL A 156 5.25 10.40 1.06
C VAL A 156 5.98 10.78 -0.22
N LYS A 157 6.26 9.80 -1.08
CA LYS A 157 6.95 9.98 -2.36
C LYS A 157 6.02 9.56 -3.50
N SER A 158 5.95 10.40 -4.53
CA SER A 158 5.23 10.10 -5.76
C SER A 158 6.06 10.50 -6.96
N ALA A 159 6.00 9.71 -8.03
CA ALA A 159 6.82 9.93 -9.23
C ALA A 159 6.42 11.21 -10.00
N THR A 160 5.14 11.57 -9.97
CA THR A 160 4.60 12.67 -10.79
C THR A 160 3.82 13.69 -9.99
N LYS A 161 2.84 13.25 -9.19
CA LYS A 161 1.95 14.14 -8.44
C LYS A 161 1.43 13.43 -7.21
N ALA A 162 1.47 14.11 -6.06
CA ALA A 162 0.67 13.77 -4.89
C ALA A 162 -0.52 14.74 -4.83
N ILE A 163 -1.73 14.22 -4.65
CA ILE A 163 -2.95 15.02 -4.50
C ILE A 163 -3.50 14.75 -3.09
N VAL A 164 -3.77 15.83 -2.36
CA VAL A 164 -4.48 15.79 -1.08
C VAL A 164 -5.78 16.55 -1.27
N GLU A 165 -6.91 15.87 -1.18
CA GLU A 165 -8.24 16.45 -1.38
C GLU A 165 -9.10 16.19 -0.16
N ALA A 166 -9.56 17.25 0.50
CA ALA A 166 -10.46 17.19 1.65
C ALA A 166 -11.19 18.54 1.80
N PRO A 167 -12.39 18.56 2.43
CA PRO A 167 -13.05 19.82 2.77
C PRO A 167 -12.21 20.75 3.66
N GLN A 168 -11.32 20.19 4.48
CA GLN A 168 -10.35 20.91 5.30
C GLN A 168 -9.06 20.10 5.39
N ILE A 169 -7.91 20.76 5.21
CA ILE A 169 -6.58 20.16 5.36
C ILE A 169 -5.84 20.91 6.46
N GLU A 170 -5.48 20.21 7.52
CA GLU A 170 -4.66 20.71 8.62
C GLU A 170 -3.31 20.01 8.57
N LEU A 171 -2.23 20.77 8.37
CA LEU A 171 -0.87 20.23 8.26
C LEU A 171 -0.13 20.23 9.62
N VAL A 172 -0.61 21.00 10.60
CA VAL A 172 0.00 21.17 11.92
C VAL A 172 -1.08 21.53 12.95
N GLU A 173 -1.18 20.77 14.04
CA GLU A 173 -2.22 20.90 15.10
C GLU A 173 -2.01 22.12 16.04
N SER A 174 -0.84 22.75 16.03
CA SER A 174 -0.51 23.86 16.94
C SER A 174 0.41 24.90 16.30
N ALA A 175 0.28 25.12 14.99
CA ALA A 175 0.99 26.21 14.37
C ALA A 175 0.46 27.54 14.93
N PRO A 176 1.32 28.44 15.44
CA PRO A 176 0.88 29.76 15.90
C PRO A 176 0.35 30.64 14.75
N HIS A 177 0.58 30.22 13.50
CA HIS A 177 0.21 30.94 12.28
C HIS A 177 -0.37 29.99 11.22
N PRO A 178 -1.33 30.44 10.41
CA PRO A 178 -1.86 29.65 9.30
C PRO A 178 -0.79 29.38 8.24
N VAL A 179 -0.95 28.29 7.49
CA VAL A 179 -0.12 27.99 6.31
C VAL A 179 -0.35 29.10 5.29
N VAL A 180 0.74 29.71 4.80
CA VAL A 180 0.63 30.87 3.93
C VAL A 180 0.30 30.45 2.50
N PHE A 181 -0.79 31.00 1.94
CA PHE A 181 -1.09 30.90 0.51
C PHE A 181 -0.01 31.64 -0.28
N GLY A 182 0.84 30.88 -0.99
CA GLY A 182 2.00 31.43 -1.67
C GLY A 182 1.65 32.55 -2.65
N ASP A 183 0.62 32.36 -3.47
CA ASP A 183 0.22 33.35 -4.48
C ASP A 183 -0.32 34.65 -3.84
N ASN A 184 -1.11 34.53 -2.76
CA ASN A 184 -1.64 35.71 -2.03
C ASN A 184 -0.53 36.46 -1.29
N LEU A 185 0.43 35.74 -0.69
CA LEU A 185 1.61 36.37 -0.09
C LEU A 185 2.42 37.09 -1.17
N LEU A 186 2.62 36.46 -2.32
CA LEU A 186 3.35 37.06 -3.43
C LEU A 186 2.67 38.34 -3.93
N GLN A 187 1.34 38.33 -4.04
CA GLN A 187 0.56 39.52 -4.39
C GLN A 187 0.74 40.63 -3.35
N TYR A 188 0.64 40.31 -2.06
CA TYR A 188 0.84 41.26 -0.97
C TYR A 188 2.25 41.88 -1.00
N LEU A 189 3.29 41.05 -1.17
CA LEU A 189 4.67 41.52 -1.28
C LEU A 189 4.86 42.44 -2.49
N ASN A 190 4.25 42.13 -3.63
CA ASN A 190 4.32 42.97 -4.82
C ASN A 190 3.62 44.33 -4.66
N GLN A 191 2.51 44.39 -3.90
CA GLN A 191 1.86 45.66 -3.55
C GLN A 191 2.75 46.53 -2.67
N LEU A 192 3.42 45.94 -1.68
CA LEU A 192 4.38 46.66 -0.83
C LEU A 192 5.54 47.22 -1.66
N VAL A 193 6.13 46.42 -2.55
CA VAL A 193 7.20 46.88 -3.44
C VAL A 193 6.74 48.03 -4.33
N THR A 194 5.55 47.93 -4.91
CA THR A 194 4.98 49.00 -5.74
C THR A 194 4.80 50.29 -4.94
N THR A 195 4.30 50.19 -3.72
CA THR A 195 4.07 51.33 -2.82
C THR A 195 5.39 51.98 -2.41
N PHE A 196 6.41 51.17 -2.12
CA PHE A 196 7.76 51.67 -1.82
C PHE A 196 8.38 52.37 -3.02
N ASN A 197 8.27 51.80 -4.22
CA ASN A 197 8.83 52.40 -5.44
C ASN A 197 8.13 53.69 -5.85
N ALA A 198 6.83 53.81 -5.53
CA ALA A 198 6.07 55.03 -5.74
C ALA A 198 6.21 56.03 -4.57
N HIS A 199 6.87 55.65 -3.48
CA HIS A 199 7.06 56.52 -2.33
C HIS A 199 8.02 57.67 -2.68
N ILE A 200 7.58 58.89 -2.41
CA ILE A 200 8.38 60.11 -2.53
C ILE A 200 8.39 60.83 -1.18
N HIS A 201 9.54 61.37 -0.77
CA HIS A 201 9.60 62.28 0.37
C HIS A 201 9.13 63.66 -0.08
N PRO A 202 8.21 64.32 0.66
CA PRO A 202 7.97 65.74 0.51
C PRO A 202 9.31 66.48 0.71
N GLY A 203 9.69 67.35 -0.22
CA GLY A 203 10.93 68.11 -0.08
C GLY A 203 10.89 68.97 1.17
N GLU A 204 11.74 68.68 2.16
CA GLU A 204 11.95 69.59 3.27
C GLU A 204 12.65 70.85 2.75
N LEU A 205 12.12 72.02 3.10
CA LEU A 205 12.78 73.29 2.83
C LEU A 205 13.91 73.46 3.86
N ALA A 206 15.15 73.62 3.41
CA ALA A 206 16.20 74.13 4.28
C ALA A 206 15.81 75.54 4.74
N ALA A 207 15.84 75.76 6.07
CA ALA A 207 15.38 77.00 6.71
C ALA A 207 13.92 77.41 6.39
N GLY A 208 13.06 76.52 5.88
CA GLY A 208 11.65 76.84 5.59
C GLY A 208 11.39 77.61 4.30
N PHE A 209 12.43 77.93 3.51
CA PHE A 209 12.29 78.65 2.23
C PHE A 209 13.34 78.28 1.16
N ILE A 210 14.39 77.52 1.50
CA ILE A 210 15.43 77.11 0.54
C ILE A 210 15.09 75.70 0.04
N PRO A 211 14.88 75.51 -1.28
CA PRO A 211 14.73 74.17 -1.84
C PRO A 211 16.03 73.39 -1.63
N VAL A 212 16.00 72.29 -0.87
CA VAL A 212 17.10 71.30 -0.94
C VAL A 212 16.93 70.50 -2.22
N THR A 213 18.03 70.20 -2.91
CA THR A 213 18.00 69.32 -4.08
C THR A 213 17.29 68.02 -3.70
N PRO A 214 16.29 67.55 -4.48
CA PRO A 214 15.65 66.27 -4.25
C PRO A 214 16.72 65.18 -4.10
N ALA A 215 16.62 64.35 -3.07
CA ALA A 215 17.51 63.19 -2.93
C ALA A 215 17.43 62.35 -4.23
N PRO A 216 18.57 61.82 -4.74
CA PRO A 216 18.55 60.94 -5.91
C PRO A 216 17.52 59.82 -5.68
N PRO A 217 16.67 59.49 -6.67
CA PRO A 217 15.72 58.39 -6.52
C PRO A 217 16.46 57.13 -6.09
N VAL A 218 16.01 56.53 -4.99
CA VAL A 218 16.53 55.23 -4.55
C VAL A 218 16.22 54.22 -5.66
N ALA A 219 17.14 53.30 -5.93
CA ALA A 219 16.91 52.25 -6.91
C ALA A 219 15.59 51.51 -6.57
N PRO A 220 14.69 51.30 -7.55
CA PRO A 220 13.41 50.67 -7.29
C PRO A 220 13.64 49.25 -6.78
N PHE A 221 12.97 48.92 -5.69
CA PHE A 221 12.96 47.56 -5.15
C PHE A 221 12.32 46.63 -6.17
N PRO A 222 12.94 45.49 -6.49
CA PRO A 222 12.40 44.58 -7.50
C PRO A 222 11.12 43.90 -6.98
N PRO A 223 10.10 43.65 -7.85
CA PRO A 223 8.93 42.85 -7.50
C PRO A 223 9.33 41.49 -6.94
N ALA A 224 8.57 41.00 -5.96
CA ALA A 224 8.70 39.65 -5.46
C ALA A 224 8.34 38.66 -6.59
N THR A 225 9.23 37.71 -6.85
CA THR A 225 9.06 36.70 -7.90
C THR A 225 8.56 35.37 -7.32
N PRO A 226 7.88 34.52 -8.11
CA PRO A 226 7.44 33.19 -7.66
C PRO A 226 8.56 32.30 -7.11
N SER A 227 9.82 32.56 -7.47
CA SER A 227 10.98 31.85 -6.92
C SER A 227 11.21 32.09 -5.43
N LEU A 228 10.57 33.11 -4.83
CA LEU A 228 10.60 33.38 -3.39
C LEU A 228 9.62 32.50 -2.61
N LEU A 229 8.72 31.80 -3.30
CA LEU A 229 7.81 30.85 -2.68
C LEU A 229 8.47 29.47 -2.57
N SER A 230 8.22 28.77 -1.47
CA SER A 230 8.58 27.36 -1.38
C SER A 230 7.80 26.59 -2.44
N MET A 231 8.50 26.03 -3.43
CA MET A 231 7.89 25.13 -4.40
C MET A 231 7.48 23.78 -3.78
N ARG A 232 7.91 23.49 -2.54
CA ARG A 232 7.71 22.20 -1.87
C ARG A 232 6.42 22.13 -1.06
N VAL A 233 5.85 23.26 -0.66
CA VAL A 233 4.57 23.29 0.07
C VAL A 233 3.66 24.28 -0.64
N LYS A 234 2.81 23.75 -1.52
CA LYS A 234 1.70 24.51 -2.10
C LYS A 234 0.42 24.05 -1.40
N THR A 235 -0.34 25.00 -0.88
CA THR A 235 -1.73 24.81 -0.49
C THR A 235 -2.60 25.34 -1.63
N GLY A 236 -3.54 24.51 -2.09
CA GLY A 236 -4.63 24.90 -2.98
C GLY A 236 -5.93 24.82 -2.19
#